data_AF-A0A1V4YPD8-F1
#
_entry.id   AF-A0A1V4YPD8-F1
#
_cell.length_a   1.000
_cell.length_b   1.000
_cell.length_c   1.000
_cell.angle_alpha   90.00
_cell.angle_beta   90.00
_cell.angle_gamma   90.00
#
_symmetry.space_group_name_H-M   'P 1'
#
loop_
_entity.id
_entity.type
_entity.pdbx_description
1 polymer ?
#
loop_
_entity_poly.entity_id
_entity_poly.type
_entity_poly.pdbx_seq_one_letter_code
_entity_poly.pdbx_strand_id
1 'polypeptide(L)'
;MDKMTKVGILGAAALIGAGLAALSEERIREFVKERVESGALSKEEGKILVEDLVSETKKQRLNLEKNVVEKIRNTVSKADKELANLEDRINELKIQELELELEKMKSLRKAAK
;
A
#
# COMPACT_ATOMS: atom_id res chain seq x y z
N MET A 1 33.09 8.37 -14.71
CA MET A 1 31.79 8.30 -14.02
C MET A 1 30.67 7.61 -14.81
N ASP A 2 30.87 7.22 -16.09
CA ASP A 2 29.75 6.77 -16.96
C ASP A 2 29.51 5.24 -17.02
N LYS A 3 30.49 4.39 -16.67
CA LYS A 3 30.33 2.92 -16.70
C LYS A 3 29.79 2.33 -15.39
N MET A 4 30.27 2.81 -14.24
CA MET A 4 29.84 2.31 -12.91
C MET A 4 28.33 2.48 -12.67
N THR A 5 27.76 3.61 -13.07
CA THR A 5 26.32 3.88 -12.95
C THR A 5 25.47 3.04 -13.89
N LYS A 6 25.96 2.75 -15.11
CA LYS A 6 25.26 1.90 -16.09
C LYS A 6 25.12 0.47 -15.61
N VAL A 7 26.14 -0.08 -14.94
CA VAL A 7 26.07 -1.45 -14.40
C VAL A 7 25.14 -1.54 -13.18
N GLY A 8 25.12 -0.51 -12.34
CA GLY A 8 24.15 -0.37 -11.24
C GLY A 8 22.69 -0.34 -11.70
N ILE A 9 22.40 0.45 -12.73
CA ILE A 9 21.04 0.59 -13.28
C ILE A 9 20.59 -0.68 -14.02
N LEU A 10 21.48 -1.34 -14.77
CA LEU A 10 21.15 -2.60 -15.47
C LEU A 10 20.95 -3.78 -14.50
N GLY A 11 21.73 -3.86 -13.43
CA GLY A 11 21.53 -4.85 -12.37
C GLY A 11 20.21 -4.64 -11.62
N ALA A 12 19.89 -3.39 -11.28
CA ALA A 12 18.61 -3.05 -10.66
C ALA A 12 17.42 -3.38 -11.57
N ALA A 13 17.49 -3.05 -12.86
CA ALA A 13 16.43 -3.35 -13.82
C ALA A 13 16.18 -4.85 -14.03
N ALA A 14 17.24 -5.67 -14.09
CA ALA A 14 17.11 -7.12 -14.23
C ALA A 14 16.45 -7.78 -13.01
N LEU A 15 16.79 -7.32 -11.80
CA LEU A 15 16.20 -7.84 -10.57
C LEU A 15 14.76 -7.36 -10.35
N ILE A 16 14.43 -6.15 -10.78
CA ILE A 16 13.04 -5.65 -10.80
C ILE A 16 12.17 -6.50 -11.75
N GLY A 17 12.73 -6.97 -12.87
CA GLY A 17 12.05 -7.86 -13.83
C GLY A 17 11.66 -9.23 -13.28
N ALA A 18 12.34 -9.73 -12.24
CA ALA A 18 12.01 -11.00 -11.58
C ALA A 18 10.93 -10.86 -10.49
N GLY A 19 10.49 -9.63 -10.20
CA GLY A 19 9.57 -9.31 -9.12
C GLY A 19 10.24 -9.28 -7.75
N LEU A 20 9.69 -8.45 -6.86
CA LEU A 20 10.22 -8.21 -5.50
C LEU A 20 10.35 -9.48 -4.64
N ALA A 21 9.62 -10.56 -4.97
CA ALA A 21 9.70 -11.84 -4.29
C ALA A 21 11.00 -12.63 -4.59
N ALA A 22 11.66 -12.35 -5.71
CA ALA A 22 12.93 -12.99 -6.11
C ALA A 22 14.17 -12.23 -5.62
N LEU A 23 13.97 -11.04 -5.02
CA LEU A 23 15.01 -10.07 -4.65
C LEU A 23 15.53 -10.29 -3.20
N SER A 24 15.88 -11.53 -2.85
CA SER A 24 16.54 -11.78 -1.57
C SER A 24 18.00 -11.30 -1.61
N GLU A 25 18.56 -10.96 -0.45
CA GLU A 25 19.99 -10.59 -0.35
C GLU A 25 20.91 -11.70 -0.88
N GLU A 26 20.52 -12.96 -0.69
CA GLU A 26 21.20 -14.13 -1.24
C GLU A 26 21.19 -14.14 -2.78
N ARG A 27 20.03 -13.90 -3.41
CA ARG A 27 19.92 -13.84 -4.88
C ARG A 27 20.69 -12.67 -5.48
N ILE A 28 20.71 -11.53 -4.81
CA ILE A 28 21.53 -10.38 -5.21
C ILE A 28 23.01 -10.77 -5.18
N ARG A 29 23.47 -11.41 -4.10
CA ARG A 29 24.86 -11.85 -3.95
C ARG A 29 25.25 -12.90 -4.99
N GLU A 30 24.39 -13.89 -5.26
CA GLU A 30 24.60 -14.90 -6.30
C GLU A 30 24.72 -14.27 -7.68
N PHE A 31 23.77 -13.40 -8.05
CA PHE A 31 23.78 -12.71 -9.34
C PHE A 31 25.06 -11.92 -9.54
N VAL A 32 25.48 -11.13 -8.55
CA VAL A 32 26.70 -10.33 -8.66
C VAL A 32 27.94 -11.21 -8.70
N LYS A 33 27.97 -12.30 -7.93
CA LYS A 33 29.08 -13.27 -7.93
C LYS A 33 29.28 -13.89 -9.32
N GLU A 34 28.22 -14.33 -9.99
CA GLU A 34 28.29 -14.87 -11.35
C GLU A 34 28.85 -13.84 -12.36
N ARG A 35 28.52 -12.55 -12.17
CA ARG A 35 29.06 -11.47 -13.01
C ARG A 35 30.54 -11.19 -12.73
N VAL A 36 31.00 -11.35 -11.50
CA VAL A 36 32.44 -11.25 -11.18
C VAL A 36 33.20 -12.45 -11.74
N GLU A 37 32.67 -13.67 -11.60
CA GLU A 37 33.30 -14.90 -12.07
C GLU A 37 33.38 -14.96 -13.61
N SER A 38 32.39 -14.45 -14.31
CA SER A 38 32.41 -14.33 -15.79
C SER A 38 33.32 -13.19 -16.30
N GLY A 39 33.95 -12.42 -15.40
CA GLY A 39 34.80 -11.28 -15.75
C GLY A 39 34.02 -10.04 -16.23
N ALA A 40 32.69 -10.06 -16.15
CA ALA A 40 31.84 -8.93 -16.49
C ALA A 40 31.94 -7.78 -15.46
N LEU A 41 32.35 -8.10 -14.24
CA LEU A 41 32.60 -7.16 -13.14
C LEU A 41 33.94 -7.44 -12.48
N SER A 42 34.64 -6.39 -12.07
CA SER A 42 35.74 -6.55 -11.11
C SER A 42 35.21 -6.86 -9.70
N LYS A 43 36.09 -7.39 -8.83
CA LYS A 43 35.73 -7.67 -7.42
C LYS A 43 35.24 -6.43 -6.69
N GLU A 44 35.84 -5.26 -6.96
CA GLU A 44 35.48 -4.00 -6.32
C GLU A 44 34.10 -3.51 -6.80
N GLU A 45 33.85 -3.54 -8.12
CA GLU A 45 32.54 -3.19 -8.68
C GLU A 45 31.44 -4.13 -8.18
N GLY A 46 31.74 -5.43 -8.04
CA GLY A 46 30.80 -6.40 -7.48
C GLY A 46 30.44 -6.09 -6.02
N LYS A 47 31.42 -5.71 -5.19
CA LYS A 47 31.16 -5.37 -3.79
C LYS A 47 30.22 -4.16 -3.67
N ILE A 48 30.51 -3.09 -4.41
CA ILE A 48 29.69 -1.88 -4.44
C ILE A 48 28.28 -2.21 -4.93
N LEU A 49 28.15 -3.00 -5.99
CA LEU A 49 26.85 -3.35 -6.56
C LEU A 49 25.96 -4.14 -5.59
N VAL A 50 26.54 -5.06 -4.81
CA VAL A 50 25.78 -5.78 -3.77
C VAL A 50 25.27 -4.82 -2.71
N GLU A 51 26.11 -3.91 -2.21
CA GLU A 51 25.72 -2.94 -1.18
C GLU A 51 24.60 -2.01 -1.68
N ASP A 52 24.73 -1.49 -2.90
CA ASP A 52 23.73 -0.62 -3.53
C ASP A 52 22.39 -1.34 -3.69
N LEU A 53 22.39 -2.55 -4.26
CA LEU A 53 21.17 -3.31 -4.53
C LEU A 53 20.45 -3.73 -3.24
N VAL A 54 21.20 -4.18 -2.23
CA VAL A 54 20.62 -4.56 -0.92
C VAL A 54 20.02 -3.34 -0.23
N SER A 55 20.72 -2.19 -0.25
CA SER A 55 20.24 -0.97 0.38
C SER A 55 18.97 -0.42 -0.29
N GLU A 56 18.94 -0.35 -1.62
CA GLU A 56 17.78 0.11 -2.37
C GLU A 56 16.60 -0.84 -2.24
N THR A 57 16.83 -2.16 -2.22
CA THR A 57 15.76 -3.15 -1.97
C THR A 57 15.12 -2.93 -0.60
N LYS A 58 15.92 -2.73 0.46
CA LYS A 58 15.41 -2.45 1.81
C LYS A 58 14.59 -1.16 1.84
N LYS A 59 15.06 -0.11 1.18
CA LYS A 59 14.38 1.19 1.10
C LYS A 59 13.07 1.09 0.33
N GLN A 60 13.05 0.41 -0.81
CA GLN A 60 11.85 0.18 -1.60
C GLN A 60 10.82 -0.64 -0.82
N ARG A 61 11.23 -1.69 -0.11
CA ARG A 61 10.35 -2.47 0.76
C ARG A 61 9.70 -1.62 1.85
N LEU A 62 10.50 -0.81 2.55
CA LEU A 62 9.99 0.10 3.59
C LEU A 62 8.97 1.10 3.00
N ASN A 63 9.26 1.66 1.83
CA ASN A 63 8.36 2.62 1.17
C ASN A 63 7.06 1.95 0.72
N LEU A 64 7.13 0.72 0.20
CA LEU A 64 5.94 -0.06 -0.15
C LEU A 64 5.10 -0.38 1.09
N GLU A 65 5.72 -0.85 2.17
CA GLU A 65 5.04 -1.13 3.43
C GLU A 65 4.33 0.13 3.96
N LYS A 66 5.01 1.28 3.97
CA LYS A 66 4.41 2.57 4.36
C LYS A 66 3.22 2.96 3.48
N ASN A 67 3.38 2.90 2.16
CA ASN A 67 2.33 3.25 1.21
C ASN A 67 1.10 2.34 1.36
N VAL A 68 1.31 1.05 1.59
CA VAL A 68 0.22 0.08 1.82
C VAL A 68 -0.50 0.41 3.13
N VAL A 69 0.24 0.61 4.22
CA VAL A 69 -0.35 0.97 5.52
C VAL A 69 -1.15 2.27 5.44
N GLU A 70 -0.61 3.29 4.79
CA GLU A 70 -1.28 4.57 4.63
C GLU A 70 -2.55 4.42 3.78
N LYS A 71 -2.51 3.65 2.69
CA LYS A 71 -3.68 3.43 1.84
C LYS A 71 -4.78 2.65 2.54
N ILE A 72 -4.41 1.63 3.33
CA ILE A 72 -5.35 0.89 4.18
C ILE A 72 -5.98 1.84 5.20
N ARG A 73 -5.16 2.61 5.93
CA ARG A 73 -5.65 3.55 6.95
C ARG A 73 -6.60 4.59 6.35
N ASN A 74 -6.27 5.15 5.19
CA ASN A 74 -7.11 6.12 4.49
C ASN A 74 -8.44 5.49 4.03
N THR A 75 -8.42 4.23 3.60
CA THR A 75 -9.62 3.50 3.18
C THR A 75 -10.54 3.21 4.36
N VAL A 76 -9.98 2.69 5.46
CA VAL A 76 -10.73 2.41 6.70
C VAL A 76 -11.32 3.70 7.25
N SER A 77 -10.53 4.78 7.34
CA SER A 77 -11.04 6.07 7.84
C SER A 77 -12.16 6.66 6.99
N LYS A 78 -12.15 6.44 5.66
CA LYS A 78 -13.27 6.84 4.80
C LYS A 78 -14.51 6.00 5.05
N ALA A 79 -14.35 4.67 5.16
CA ALA A 79 -15.44 3.76 5.47
C ALA A 79 -16.09 4.09 6.82
N ASP A 80 -15.29 4.38 7.86
CA ASP A 80 -15.80 4.75 9.18
C ASP A 80 -16.66 6.03 9.12
N LYS A 81 -16.24 7.02 8.33
CA LYS A 81 -17.03 8.26 8.14
C LYS A 81 -18.32 8.01 7.37
N GLU A 82 -18.28 7.16 6.35
CA GLU A 82 -19.48 6.78 5.60
C GLU A 82 -20.47 6.02 6.49
N LEU A 83 -19.99 5.10 7.33
CA LEU A 83 -20.81 4.37 8.29
C LEU A 83 -21.46 5.30 9.31
N ALA A 84 -20.71 6.24 9.89
CA ALA A 84 -21.26 7.22 10.83
C ALA A 84 -22.38 8.08 10.19
N ASN A 85 -22.15 8.55 8.95
CA ASN A 85 -23.17 9.31 8.22
C ASN A 85 -24.42 8.47 7.89
N LEU A 86 -24.25 7.18 7.57
CA LEU A 86 -25.37 6.28 7.37
C LEU A 86 -26.16 6.05 8.67
N GLU A 87 -25.48 5.92 9.80
CA GLU A 87 -26.12 5.80 11.11
C GLU A 87 -26.95 7.04 11.45
N ASP A 88 -26.41 8.24 11.25
CA ASP A 88 -27.13 9.50 11.44
C ASP A 88 -28.39 9.57 10.57
N ARG A 89 -28.28 9.22 9.28
CA ARG A 89 -29.43 9.20 8.36
C ARG A 89 -30.49 8.18 8.75
N ILE A 90 -30.10 7.01 9.25
CA ILE A 90 -31.05 6.01 9.76
C ILE A 90 -31.80 6.57 10.96
N ASN A 91 -31.10 7.24 11.88
CA ASN A 91 -31.72 7.86 13.05
C ASN A 91 -32.70 8.96 12.65
N GLU A 92 -32.35 9.83 11.70
CA GLU A 92 -33.25 10.86 11.17
C GLU A 92 -34.52 10.27 10.56
N LEU A 93 -34.38 9.25 9.70
CA LEU A 93 -35.53 8.60 9.07
C LEU A 93 -36.45 7.95 10.10
N LYS A 94 -35.87 7.33 11.13
CA LYS A 94 -36.62 6.69 12.20
C LYS A 94 -37.39 7.70 13.05
N ILE A 95 -36.81 8.88 13.29
CA ILE A 95 -37.51 9.98 13.97
C ILE A 95 -38.69 10.46 13.13
N GLN A 96 -38.50 10.67 11.83
CA GLN A 96 -39.58 11.11 10.92
C GLN A 96 -40.73 10.10 10.87
N GLU A 97 -40.44 8.81 10.83
CA GLU A 97 -41.45 7.75 10.86
C GLU A 97 -42.28 7.79 12.16
N LEU A 98 -41.61 7.94 13.31
CA LEU A 98 -42.27 8.05 14.61
C LEU A 98 -43.13 9.32 14.72
N GLU A 99 -42.67 10.45 14.18
CA GLU A 99 -43.45 11.69 14.14
C GLU A 99 -44.73 11.55 13.31
N LEU A 100 -44.65 10.88 12.16
CA LEU A 100 -45.80 10.59 11.31
C LEU A 100 -46.81 9.66 12.00
N GLU A 101 -46.33 8.64 12.70
CA GLU A 101 -47.21 7.76 13.49
C GLU A 101 -47.91 8.51 14.63
N LEU A 102 -47.18 9.38 15.34
CA LEU A 102 -47.75 10.21 16.40
C LEU A 102 -48.85 11.14 15.87
N GLU A 103 -48.65 11.77 14.71
CA GLU A 103 -49.67 12.63 14.10
C GLU A 103 -50.91 11.84 13.64
N LYS A 104 -50.72 10.63 13.09
CA LYS A 104 -51.83 9.71 12.79
C LYS A 104 -52.62 9.34 14.05
N MET A 105 -51.94 8.98 15.14
CA MET A 105 -52.62 8.66 16.41
C MET A 105 -53.36 9.86 17.00
N LYS A 106 -52.78 11.07 16.94
CA LYS A 106 -53.43 12.30 17.41
C LYS A 106 -54.68 12.62 16.60
N SER A 107 -54.64 12.47 15.27
CA SER A 107 -55.81 12.73 14.41
C SER A 107 -56.93 11.72 14.64
N LEU A 108 -56.62 10.42 14.79
CA LEU A 108 -57.60 9.39 15.15
C LEU A 108 -58.26 9.66 16.51
N ARG A 109 -57.47 10.07 17.53
CA ARG A 109 -58.01 10.43 18.85
C ARG A 109 -58.93 11.66 18.81
N LYS A 110 -58.64 12.64 17.94
CA LYS A 110 -59.50 13.81 17.74
C LYS A 110 -60.81 13.45 17.02
N ALA A 111 -60.78 12.50 16.10
CA ALA A 111 -61.96 12.05 15.36
C ALA A 111 -62.89 11.14 16.19
N ALA A 112 -62.37 10.49 17.23
CA ALA A 112 -63.14 9.62 18.14
C ALA A 112 -63.80 10.35 19.33
N LYS A 113 -63.70 11.69 19.39
CA LYS A 113 -64.23 12.53 20.47
C LYS A 113 -65.25 13.51 19.93
#